data_AF-A0A4T9T9X8-F1
#
_entry.id   AF-A0A4T9T9X8-F1
#
_cell.length_a   1.000
_cell.length_b   1.000
_cell.length_c   1.000
_cell.angle_alpha   90.00
_cell.angle_beta   90.00
_cell.angle_gamma   90.00
#
_symmetry.space_group_name_H-M   'P 1'
#
loop_
_entity.id
_entity.type
_entity.pdbx_description
1 polymer ?
#
loop_
_entity_poly.entity_id
_entity_poly.type
_entity_poly.pdbx_seq_one_letter_code
_entity_poly.pdbx_strand_id
1 'polypeptide(L)'
;MALDKLKKGIGKVGGVVAGVGSAAAEKAAKAGGAAAGVIADAGSAVADKAKEGMQIAAEAKLEARKKRLGPVFREDYFADDYDLPYIIVIEDEDQRKGEELCEGAIGWLTVSSDKVEVLHLYREFVDESGLRFHPIPRIGTAYLVDCFDEKRFVATDAFYSEMQKDKMSELQGVAYALGATYCILESLEASFSESRTSLKASVKADAGEEGKGGGEVAGSEVRSQGSSCSMLFEKEYAGSDDPQRPPLRWFKHDREINSLIEMRCGDGANNSVKKTKVVIDSSSSAAMTIKRAAQIDAALKGLKIKGAVSFESQCKSELRQKLVFTVVF
;
A
#
# COMPACT_ATOMS: atom_id res chain seq x y z
N MET A 1 -1.78 -17.26 -27.75
CA MET A 1 -1.04 -17.28 -29.04
C MET A 1 -0.67 -15.89 -29.60
N ALA A 2 -0.97 -14.76 -28.92
CA ALA A 2 -0.61 -13.42 -29.41
C ALA A 2 0.73 -12.87 -28.88
N LEU A 3 1.31 -13.47 -27.84
CA LEU A 3 2.56 -13.00 -27.21
C LEU A 3 3.85 -13.54 -27.86
N ASP A 4 3.77 -14.63 -28.64
CA ASP A 4 4.95 -15.20 -29.33
C ASP A 4 5.28 -14.52 -30.66
N LYS A 5 4.34 -13.77 -31.24
CA LYS A 5 4.58 -13.00 -32.48
C LYS A 5 5.25 -11.65 -32.21
N LEU A 6 5.12 -11.09 -31.01
CA LEU A 6 5.76 -9.81 -30.66
C LEU A 6 7.27 -9.96 -30.35
N LYS A 7 7.69 -11.10 -29.77
CA LYS A 7 9.13 -11.39 -29.53
C LYS A 7 9.93 -11.63 -30.81
N LYS A 8 9.31 -12.15 -31.87
CA LYS A 8 9.96 -12.36 -33.18
C LYS A 8 10.14 -11.07 -34.00
N GLY A 9 9.41 -9.99 -33.69
CA GLY A 9 9.54 -8.70 -34.38
C GLY A 9 10.74 -7.86 -33.89
N ILE A 10 11.03 -7.89 -32.59
CA ILE A 10 12.08 -7.04 -31.98
C ILE A 10 13.49 -7.57 -32.29
N GLY A 11 13.65 -8.90 -32.42
CA GLY A 11 14.93 -9.52 -32.78
C GLY A 11 15.38 -9.26 -34.22
N LYS A 12 14.48 -8.83 -35.11
CA LYS A 12 14.78 -8.63 -36.54
C LYS A 12 15.15 -7.17 -36.87
N VAL A 13 14.74 -6.21 -36.04
CA VAL A 13 15.11 -4.79 -36.21
C VAL A 13 16.49 -4.49 -35.61
N GLY A 14 16.87 -5.15 -34.52
CA GLY A 14 18.23 -5.05 -33.95
C GLY A 14 19.33 -5.62 -34.85
N GLY A 15 19.01 -6.57 -35.74
CA GLY A 15 19.96 -7.16 -36.69
C GLY A 15 20.25 -6.30 -37.93
N VAL A 16 19.34 -5.38 -38.30
CA VAL A 16 19.52 -4.54 -39.50
C VAL A 16 20.36 -3.30 -39.21
N VAL A 17 20.37 -2.81 -37.96
CA VAL A 17 21.19 -1.65 -37.54
C VAL A 17 22.65 -2.04 -37.28
N ALA A 18 22.92 -3.28 -36.85
CA ALA A 18 24.28 -3.79 -36.66
C ALA A 18 24.98 -4.21 -37.98
N GLY A 19 24.20 -4.56 -39.02
CA GLY A 19 24.73 -5.13 -40.27
C GLY A 19 25.35 -4.12 -41.25
N VAL A 20 24.92 -2.85 -41.24
CA VAL A 20 25.31 -1.88 -42.29
C VAL A 20 26.52 -1.04 -41.89
N GLY A 21 26.72 -0.77 -40.59
CA GLY A 21 27.91 -0.08 -40.09
C GLY A 21 29.17 -0.97 -40.04
N SER A 22 28.99 -2.28 -39.82
CA SER A 22 30.09 -3.24 -39.69
C SER A 22 30.79 -3.51 -41.03
N ALA A 23 30.06 -3.69 -42.13
CA ALA A 23 30.66 -4.04 -43.42
C ALA A 23 31.51 -2.91 -44.04
N ALA A 24 31.17 -1.64 -43.76
CA ALA A 24 31.95 -0.49 -44.21
C ALA A 24 33.18 -0.23 -43.33
N ALA A 25 33.05 -0.41 -42.00
CA ALA A 25 34.15 -0.27 -41.06
C ALA A 25 35.17 -1.42 -41.16
N GLU A 26 34.71 -2.65 -41.42
CA GLU A 26 35.59 -3.83 -41.55
C GLU A 26 36.38 -3.81 -42.88
N LYS A 27 35.83 -3.22 -43.95
CA LYS A 27 36.59 -2.95 -45.18
C LYS A 27 37.58 -1.79 -45.04
N ALA A 28 37.33 -0.82 -44.16
CA ALA A 28 38.25 0.28 -43.88
C ALA A 28 39.42 -0.13 -42.97
N ALA A 29 39.23 -1.09 -42.07
CA ALA A 29 40.26 -1.54 -41.14
C ALA A 29 41.28 -2.55 -41.74
N LYS A 30 40.96 -3.20 -42.88
CA LYS A 30 41.83 -4.21 -43.53
C LYS A 30 42.64 -3.69 -44.73
N ALA A 31 42.56 -2.41 -45.08
CA ALA A 31 43.40 -1.81 -46.13
C ALA A 31 44.31 -0.74 -45.53
N GLY A 32 45.43 -1.17 -44.94
CA GLY A 32 46.56 -0.29 -44.72
C GLY A 32 47.11 0.17 -46.07
N GLY A 33 46.94 1.46 -46.37
CA GLY A 33 47.54 2.12 -47.52
C GLY A 33 46.73 2.02 -48.83
N ALA A 34 46.50 3.18 -49.45
CA ALA A 34 45.96 3.40 -50.79
C ALA A 34 44.46 3.09 -51.01
N ALA A 35 43.61 4.02 -50.58
CA ALA A 35 42.33 4.30 -51.26
C ALA A 35 41.89 5.76 -51.01
N ALA A 36 42.65 6.71 -51.53
CA ALA A 36 42.23 8.11 -51.67
C ALA A 36 41.16 8.30 -52.76
N GLY A 37 40.20 7.37 -52.89
CA GLY A 37 39.36 7.32 -54.09
C GLY A 37 38.15 6.41 -54.04
N VAL A 38 37.37 6.40 -52.95
CA VAL A 38 35.93 6.08 -52.98
C VAL A 38 35.23 6.82 -51.83
N ILE A 39 35.22 8.16 -51.83
CA ILE A 39 34.35 8.96 -50.93
C ILE A 39 33.40 9.86 -51.74
N ALA A 40 33.41 9.83 -53.07
CA ALA A 40 32.63 10.78 -53.86
C ALA A 40 31.14 10.43 -54.05
N ASP A 41 30.71 9.16 -53.95
CA ASP A 41 29.34 8.76 -54.35
C ASP A 41 28.57 7.93 -53.29
N ALA A 42 28.92 8.02 -52.01
CA ALA A 42 28.01 7.63 -50.93
C ALA A 42 27.18 8.88 -50.54
N GLY A 43 26.26 9.23 -51.44
CA GLY A 43 25.49 10.48 -51.43
C GLY A 43 24.68 10.72 -50.16
N SER A 44 24.08 11.92 -50.12
CA SER A 44 23.26 12.47 -49.03
C SER A 44 22.42 11.43 -48.26
N ALA A 45 21.84 10.45 -48.94
CA ALA A 45 21.05 9.37 -48.37
C ALA A 45 21.73 8.55 -47.24
N VAL A 46 23.06 8.34 -47.25
CA VAL A 46 23.76 7.63 -46.15
C VAL A 46 23.96 8.56 -44.95
N ALA A 47 24.28 9.83 -45.19
CA ALA A 47 24.40 10.85 -44.16
C ALA A 47 23.03 11.18 -43.54
N ASP A 48 21.97 11.20 -44.34
CA ASP A 48 20.59 11.45 -43.92
C ASP A 48 20.08 10.29 -43.08
N LYS A 49 20.32 9.03 -43.48
CA LYS A 49 19.99 7.85 -42.64
C LYS A 49 20.79 7.80 -41.33
N ALA A 50 22.04 8.25 -41.34
CA ALA A 50 22.83 8.36 -40.10
C ALA A 50 22.28 9.45 -39.17
N LYS A 51 21.86 10.59 -39.70
CA LYS A 51 21.17 11.66 -38.93
C LYS A 51 19.83 11.20 -38.38
N GLU A 52 19.02 10.52 -39.19
CA GLU A 52 17.74 9.95 -38.79
C GLU A 52 17.92 8.90 -37.67
N GLY A 53 18.91 8.02 -37.81
CA GLY A 53 19.27 7.05 -36.76
C GLY A 53 19.73 7.70 -35.45
N MET A 54 20.48 8.81 -35.51
CA MET A 54 20.88 9.58 -34.33
C MET A 54 19.68 10.29 -33.68
N GLN A 55 18.74 10.82 -34.46
CA GLN A 55 17.50 11.43 -33.95
C GLN A 55 16.63 10.40 -33.23
N ILE A 56 16.40 9.23 -33.85
CA ILE A 56 15.63 8.14 -33.23
C ILE A 56 16.28 7.69 -31.91
N ALA A 57 17.61 7.57 -31.87
CA ALA A 57 18.32 7.20 -30.64
C ALA A 57 18.22 8.30 -29.56
N ALA A 58 18.25 9.58 -29.95
CA ALA A 58 18.09 10.70 -29.04
C ALA A 58 16.66 10.79 -28.47
N GLU A 59 15.65 10.62 -29.30
CA GLU A 59 14.24 10.56 -28.90
C GLU A 59 13.97 9.39 -27.96
N ALA A 60 14.45 8.17 -28.29
CA ALA A 60 14.31 7.01 -27.43
C ALA A 60 14.99 7.20 -26.06
N LYS A 61 16.15 7.88 -26.03
CA LYS A 61 16.84 8.23 -24.78
C LYS A 61 16.05 9.26 -23.96
N LEU A 62 15.44 10.23 -24.62
CA LEU A 62 14.62 11.26 -23.99
C LEU A 62 13.33 10.66 -23.42
N GLU A 63 12.65 9.79 -24.18
CA GLU A 63 11.47 9.05 -23.69
C GLU A 63 11.81 8.13 -22.52
N ALA A 64 12.94 7.40 -22.57
CA ALA A 64 13.38 6.58 -21.47
C ALA A 64 13.68 7.43 -20.21
N ARG A 65 14.23 8.63 -20.39
CA ARG A 65 14.48 9.58 -19.30
C ARG A 65 13.17 10.12 -18.73
N LYS A 66 12.23 10.55 -19.57
CA LYS A 66 10.88 10.98 -19.15
C LYS A 66 10.17 9.89 -18.36
N LYS A 67 10.17 8.65 -18.86
CA LYS A 67 9.57 7.50 -18.18
C LYS A 67 10.23 7.19 -16.83
N ARG A 68 11.54 7.36 -16.73
CA ARG A 68 12.28 7.14 -15.47
C ARG A 68 11.99 8.23 -14.44
N LEU A 69 11.87 9.48 -14.88
CA LEU A 69 11.58 10.61 -14.00
C LEU A 69 10.11 10.63 -13.58
N GLY A 70 9.20 10.28 -14.50
CA GLY A 70 7.76 10.26 -14.27
C GLY A 70 7.18 11.60 -13.81
N PRO A 71 7.56 12.76 -14.40
CA PRO A 71 7.00 14.03 -13.98
C PRO A 71 5.47 14.03 -14.15
N VAL A 72 4.76 14.65 -13.20
CA VAL A 72 3.32 14.86 -13.27
C VAL A 72 3.09 16.35 -13.46
N PHE A 73 2.50 16.72 -14.58
CA PHE A 73 2.16 18.11 -14.87
C PHE A 73 0.76 18.43 -14.39
N ARG A 74 0.49 19.73 -14.22
CA ARG A 74 -0.78 20.25 -13.73
C ARG A 74 -1.94 19.79 -14.62
N GLU A 75 -1.77 19.85 -15.93
CA GLU A 75 -2.78 19.50 -16.93
C GLU A 75 -3.15 18.02 -16.86
N ASP A 76 -2.16 17.15 -16.65
CA ASP A 76 -2.36 15.71 -16.52
C ASP A 76 -3.05 15.37 -15.19
N TYR A 77 -2.65 16.03 -14.10
CA TYR A 77 -3.22 15.77 -12.77
C TYR A 77 -4.69 16.14 -12.66
N PHE A 78 -5.10 17.25 -13.31
CA PHE A 78 -6.49 17.72 -13.31
C PHE A 78 -7.33 17.16 -14.45
N ALA A 79 -6.79 16.22 -15.24
CA ALA A 79 -7.56 15.53 -16.26
C ALA A 79 -8.63 14.62 -15.62
N ASP A 80 -9.79 14.50 -16.27
CA ASP A 80 -10.92 13.70 -15.76
C ASP A 80 -10.59 12.20 -15.66
N ASP A 81 -9.59 11.73 -16.41
CA ASP A 81 -9.13 10.34 -16.47
C ASP A 81 -7.87 10.06 -15.64
N TYR A 82 -7.40 11.04 -14.84
CA TYR A 82 -6.25 10.85 -13.98
C TYR A 82 -6.53 9.86 -12.85
N ASP A 83 -5.79 8.75 -12.83
CA ASP A 83 -5.86 7.75 -11.77
C ASP A 83 -4.93 8.14 -10.61
N LEU A 84 -5.51 8.65 -9.52
CA LEU A 84 -4.77 9.12 -8.36
C LEU A 84 -4.17 7.92 -7.59
N PRO A 85 -2.84 7.89 -7.37
CA PRO A 85 -2.24 6.77 -6.65
C PRO A 85 -2.71 6.65 -5.20
N TYR A 86 -2.76 5.41 -4.72
CA TYR A 86 -3.15 5.07 -3.35
C TYR A 86 -2.22 5.65 -2.27
N ILE A 87 -0.96 5.97 -2.63
CA ILE A 87 0.06 6.54 -1.75
C ILE A 87 0.51 7.87 -2.31
N ILE A 88 0.48 8.91 -1.47
CA ILE A 88 1.06 10.22 -1.76
C ILE A 88 2.16 10.51 -0.74
N VAL A 89 3.33 10.95 -1.21
CA VAL A 89 4.39 11.51 -0.36
C VAL A 89 4.46 13.00 -0.61
N ILE A 90 4.44 13.78 0.46
CA ILE A 90 4.65 15.23 0.35
C ILE A 90 6.15 15.49 0.31
N GLU A 91 6.61 16.14 -0.75
CA GLU A 91 8.04 16.38 -1.00
C GLU A 91 8.35 17.87 -1.12
N ASP A 92 9.63 18.18 -0.97
CA ASP A 92 10.19 19.49 -1.26
C ASP A 92 10.55 19.59 -2.76
N GLU A 93 10.29 20.74 -3.37
CA GLU A 93 10.56 21.00 -4.79
C GLU A 93 12.05 20.85 -5.12
N ASP A 94 12.91 21.20 -4.15
CA ASP A 94 14.36 21.22 -4.30
C ASP A 94 14.96 19.84 -4.69
N GLN A 95 14.26 18.72 -4.49
CA GLN A 95 14.78 17.38 -4.82
C GLN A 95 15.09 17.17 -6.29
N ARG A 96 14.45 17.92 -7.20
CA ARG A 96 14.62 17.74 -8.67
C ARG A 96 14.92 19.03 -9.41
N LYS A 97 15.32 20.06 -8.68
CA LYS A 97 15.71 21.36 -9.22
C LYS A 97 16.85 21.21 -10.23
N GLY A 98 16.70 21.84 -11.40
CA GLY A 98 17.67 21.78 -12.49
C GLY A 98 17.50 20.61 -13.46
N GLU A 99 16.48 19.76 -13.27
CA GLU A 99 16.07 18.77 -14.26
C GLU A 99 15.03 19.39 -15.20
N GLU A 100 15.44 19.77 -16.42
CA GLU A 100 14.62 20.44 -17.45
C GLU A 100 13.30 19.69 -17.74
N LEU A 101 13.30 18.35 -17.69
CA LEU A 101 12.11 17.54 -17.92
C LEU A 101 11.09 17.57 -16.78
N CYS A 102 11.45 18.13 -15.62
CA CYS A 102 10.58 18.26 -14.45
C CYS A 102 10.18 19.73 -14.21
N GLU A 103 10.62 20.67 -15.03
CA GLU A 103 10.28 22.08 -14.89
C GLU A 103 8.77 22.29 -15.07
N GLY A 104 8.11 22.90 -14.08
CA GLY A 104 6.65 23.11 -14.06
C GLY A 104 5.82 21.88 -13.68
N ALA A 105 6.44 20.75 -13.32
CA ALA A 105 5.73 19.61 -12.78
C ALA A 105 5.24 19.89 -11.36
N ILE A 106 4.07 19.36 -10.99
CA ILE A 106 3.55 19.45 -9.62
C ILE A 106 4.10 18.35 -8.70
N GLY A 107 4.80 17.39 -9.29
CA GLY A 107 5.29 16.20 -8.61
C GLY A 107 5.83 15.16 -9.59
N TRP A 108 5.99 13.93 -9.12
CA TRP A 108 6.36 12.81 -9.97
C TRP A 108 5.80 11.46 -9.48
N LEU A 109 5.68 10.50 -10.40
CA LEU A 109 5.30 9.13 -10.11
C LEU A 109 6.51 8.24 -9.94
N THR A 110 6.42 7.34 -8.97
CA THR A 110 7.33 6.20 -8.84
C THR A 110 6.52 4.92 -8.72
N VAL A 111 7.06 3.82 -9.21
CA VAL A 111 6.46 2.50 -9.07
C VAL A 111 7.37 1.65 -8.21
N SER A 112 6.85 1.15 -7.09
CA SER A 112 7.59 0.24 -6.20
C SER A 112 7.84 -1.12 -6.86
N SER A 113 8.73 -1.93 -6.26
CA SER A 113 8.99 -3.31 -6.71
C SER A 113 7.73 -4.17 -6.79
N ASP A 114 6.74 -3.89 -5.94
CA ASP A 114 5.48 -4.63 -5.86
C ASP A 114 4.35 -3.98 -6.69
N LYS A 115 4.72 -3.13 -7.65
CA LYS A 115 3.81 -2.43 -8.57
C LYS A 115 2.82 -1.50 -7.86
N VAL A 116 3.25 -0.90 -6.75
CA VAL A 116 2.48 0.17 -6.10
C VAL A 116 2.96 1.50 -6.65
N GLU A 117 2.04 2.24 -7.25
CA GLU A 117 2.30 3.60 -7.70
C GLU A 117 2.26 4.55 -6.50
N VAL A 118 3.18 5.50 -6.51
CA VAL A 118 3.33 6.52 -5.48
C VAL A 118 3.50 7.85 -6.16
N LEU A 119 2.61 8.79 -5.84
CA LEU A 119 2.74 10.18 -6.23
C LEU A 119 3.58 10.93 -5.19
N HIS A 120 4.64 11.56 -5.65
CA HIS A 120 5.43 12.50 -4.89
C HIS A 120 4.94 13.89 -5.24
N LEU A 121 4.16 14.51 -4.36
CA LEU A 121 3.51 15.80 -4.57
C LEU A 121 4.34 16.89 -3.90
N TYR A 122 4.71 17.95 -4.63
CA TYR A 122 5.41 19.06 -4.01
C TYR A 122 4.51 19.81 -3.03
N ARG A 123 5.10 20.25 -1.92
CA ARG A 123 4.37 20.89 -0.82
C ARG A 123 3.53 22.11 -1.28
N GLU A 124 4.02 22.87 -2.25
CA GLU A 124 3.38 24.07 -2.79
C GLU A 124 2.07 23.79 -3.55
N PHE A 125 1.94 22.62 -4.18
CA PHE A 125 0.73 22.23 -4.92
C PHE A 125 -0.29 21.48 -4.05
N VAL A 126 -0.02 21.30 -2.75
CA VAL A 126 -0.92 20.58 -1.85
C VAL A 126 -2.28 21.25 -1.75
N ASP A 127 -2.34 22.56 -1.61
CA ASP A 127 -3.62 23.28 -1.47
C ASP A 127 -4.40 23.29 -2.79
N GLU A 128 -3.69 23.28 -3.91
CA GLU A 128 -4.29 23.24 -5.25
C GLU A 128 -4.76 21.83 -5.64
N SER A 129 -4.13 20.79 -5.11
CA SER A 129 -4.43 19.38 -5.42
C SER A 129 -5.89 18.97 -5.20
N GLY A 130 -6.64 19.76 -4.41
CA GLY A 130 -8.03 19.46 -4.03
C GLY A 130 -8.16 18.30 -3.03
N LEU A 131 -7.04 17.81 -2.49
CA LEU A 131 -6.98 16.70 -1.54
C LEU A 131 -6.99 17.19 -0.10
N ARG A 132 -7.54 16.37 0.79
CA ARG A 132 -7.57 16.64 2.24
C ARG A 132 -6.60 15.70 2.94
N PHE A 133 -5.58 16.25 3.58
CA PHE A 133 -4.60 15.48 4.33
C PHE A 133 -4.88 15.54 5.83
N HIS A 134 -4.76 14.40 6.51
CA HIS A 134 -4.91 14.30 7.96
C HIS A 134 -3.79 13.46 8.59
N PRO A 135 -3.07 13.98 9.60
CA PRO A 135 -3.03 15.38 10.01
C PRO A 135 -2.49 16.28 8.88
N ILE A 136 -2.36 17.58 9.15
CA ILE A 136 -1.85 18.60 8.21
C ILE A 136 -0.61 18.07 7.45
N PRO A 137 -0.51 18.31 6.14
CA PRO A 137 0.53 17.77 5.28
C PRO A 137 1.94 18.23 5.68
N ARG A 138 2.87 17.28 5.81
CA ARG A 138 4.28 17.52 6.20
C ARG A 138 5.24 16.90 5.18
N ILE A 139 6.30 17.64 4.84
CA ILE A 139 7.36 17.17 3.94
C ILE A 139 7.98 15.86 4.48
N GLY A 140 8.25 14.91 3.60
CA GLY A 140 8.78 13.58 3.89
C GLY A 140 7.76 12.61 4.49
N THR A 141 6.49 12.98 4.56
CA THR A 141 5.43 12.13 5.12
C THR A 141 4.64 11.46 4.01
N ALA A 142 4.43 10.14 4.13
CA ALA A 142 3.53 9.38 3.28
C ALA A 142 2.11 9.39 3.84
N TYR A 143 1.15 9.46 2.93
CA TYR A 143 -0.27 9.41 3.20
C TYR A 143 -0.94 8.34 2.34
N LEU A 144 -1.92 7.65 2.91
CA LEU A 144 -2.76 6.67 2.23
C LEU A 144 -4.16 7.22 2.07
N VAL A 145 -4.81 6.88 0.96
CA VAL A 145 -6.23 7.22 0.77
C VAL A 145 -7.11 6.57 1.85
N ASP A 146 -8.10 7.32 2.32
CA ASP A 146 -9.11 6.89 3.27
C ASP A 146 -10.03 5.81 2.67
N CYS A 147 -10.53 4.90 3.50
CA CYS A 147 -11.35 3.78 3.05
C CYS A 147 -12.71 4.20 2.46
N PHE A 148 -13.17 5.42 2.73
CA PHE A 148 -14.51 5.88 2.38
C PHE A 148 -14.53 7.24 1.68
N ASP A 149 -13.37 7.84 1.45
CA ASP A 149 -13.25 9.15 0.81
C ASP A 149 -11.96 9.21 0.01
N GLU A 150 -12.10 9.07 -1.32
CA GLU A 150 -10.99 9.04 -2.27
C GLU A 150 -10.17 10.34 -2.31
N LYS A 151 -10.72 11.43 -1.76
CA LYS A 151 -10.03 12.73 -1.66
C LYS A 151 -9.40 12.97 -0.28
N ARG A 152 -9.61 12.06 0.68
CA ARG A 152 -9.00 12.15 2.02
C ARG A 152 -7.81 11.22 2.09
N PHE A 153 -6.70 11.75 2.57
CA PHE A 153 -5.43 11.06 2.72
C PHE A 153 -4.98 11.12 4.18
N VAL A 154 -4.76 9.96 4.79
CA VAL A 154 -4.37 9.83 6.20
C VAL A 154 -2.90 9.41 6.27
N ALA A 155 -2.12 10.11 7.09
CA ALA A 155 -0.70 9.84 7.25
C ALA A 155 -0.46 8.38 7.69
N THR A 156 0.57 7.74 7.16
CA THR A 156 0.83 6.31 7.39
C THR A 156 1.01 5.95 8.86
N ASP A 157 1.54 6.87 9.67
CA ASP A 157 1.74 6.71 11.12
C ASP A 157 0.44 6.86 11.92
N ALA A 158 -0.53 7.62 11.40
CA ALA A 158 -1.83 7.86 12.02
C ALA A 158 -2.92 6.89 11.52
N PHE A 159 -2.76 6.30 10.33
CA PHE A 159 -3.80 5.59 9.58
C PHE A 159 -4.64 4.62 10.42
N TYR A 160 -3.99 3.65 11.07
CA TYR A 160 -4.69 2.67 11.88
C TYR A 160 -5.30 3.27 13.15
N SER A 161 -4.62 4.21 13.79
CA SER A 161 -5.15 4.85 14.99
C SER A 161 -6.42 5.65 14.69
N GLU A 162 -6.48 6.34 13.54
CA GLU A 162 -7.66 7.09 13.10
C GLU A 162 -8.79 6.15 12.70
N MET A 163 -8.50 5.08 11.96
CA MET A 163 -9.47 4.02 11.67
C MET A 163 -10.09 3.45 12.96
N GLN A 164 -9.28 3.11 13.96
CA GLN A 164 -9.78 2.54 15.21
C GLN A 164 -10.65 3.54 15.98
N LYS A 165 -10.28 4.83 16.00
CA LYS A 165 -11.13 5.89 16.58
C LYS A 165 -12.46 6.02 15.85
N ASP A 166 -12.47 5.97 14.52
CA ASP A 166 -13.69 6.06 13.72
C ASP A 166 -14.62 4.86 14.01
N LYS A 167 -14.07 3.64 14.09
CA LYS A 167 -14.81 2.43 14.49
C LYS A 167 -15.42 2.56 15.89
N MET A 168 -14.64 3.00 16.87
CA MET A 168 -15.12 3.20 18.23
C MET A 168 -16.22 4.28 18.29
N SER A 169 -16.05 5.37 17.54
CA SER A 169 -17.02 6.47 17.49
C SER A 169 -18.33 6.03 16.83
N GLU A 170 -18.27 5.21 15.78
CA GLU A 170 -19.46 4.62 15.15
C GLU A 170 -20.22 3.73 16.13
N LEU A 171 -19.53 2.84 16.88
CA LEU A 171 -20.19 1.99 17.89
C LEU A 171 -20.78 2.79 19.06
N GLN A 172 -20.12 3.86 19.51
CA GLN A 172 -20.71 4.78 20.48
C GLN A 172 -21.98 5.44 19.93
N GLY A 173 -21.94 5.89 18.67
CA GLY A 173 -23.09 6.45 17.96
C GLY A 173 -24.23 5.44 17.82
N VAL A 174 -23.93 4.16 17.57
CA VAL A 174 -24.92 3.08 17.55
C VAL A 174 -25.59 2.94 18.92
N ALA A 175 -24.83 2.81 20.01
CA ALA A 175 -25.42 2.71 21.35
C ALA A 175 -26.29 3.92 21.68
N TYR A 176 -25.79 5.13 21.42
CA TYR A 176 -26.53 6.37 21.67
C TYR A 176 -27.83 6.42 20.87
N ALA A 177 -27.79 6.14 19.57
CA ALA A 177 -28.97 6.19 18.71
C ALA A 177 -30.02 5.15 19.11
N LEU A 178 -29.61 3.97 19.57
CA LEU A 178 -30.52 2.92 20.05
C LEU A 178 -31.10 3.19 21.46
N GLY A 179 -30.75 4.33 22.07
CA GLY A 179 -31.26 4.78 23.36
C GLY A 179 -30.61 4.12 24.56
N ALA A 180 -29.36 3.66 24.44
CA ALA A 180 -28.64 3.03 25.53
C ALA A 180 -28.46 3.97 26.73
N THR A 181 -28.50 3.44 27.94
CA THR A 181 -28.07 4.09 29.18
C THR A 181 -26.58 3.85 29.47
N TYR A 182 -26.02 2.74 28.99
CA TYR A 182 -24.61 2.41 29.18
C TYR A 182 -24.09 1.54 28.03
N CYS A 183 -22.84 1.77 27.62
CA CYS A 183 -22.14 0.84 26.75
C CYS A 183 -20.64 0.73 27.05
N ILE A 184 -20.09 -0.44 26.75
CA ILE A 184 -18.67 -0.76 26.91
C ILE A 184 -18.20 -1.60 25.71
N LEU A 185 -16.98 -1.32 25.26
CA LEU A 185 -16.32 -2.08 24.22
C LEU A 185 -15.00 -2.66 24.76
N GLU A 186 -14.86 -3.97 24.66
CA GLU A 186 -13.64 -4.69 25.02
C GLU A 186 -13.04 -5.35 23.78
N SER A 187 -11.72 -5.40 23.71
CA SER A 187 -10.96 -6.15 22.71
C SER A 187 -10.43 -7.43 23.33
N LEU A 188 -10.68 -8.56 22.66
CA LEU A 188 -10.17 -9.86 23.00
C LEU A 188 -9.24 -10.35 21.89
N GLU A 189 -7.95 -10.49 22.18
CA GLU A 189 -6.98 -11.06 21.24
C GLU A 189 -6.74 -12.54 21.58
N ALA A 190 -6.93 -13.40 20.59
CA ALA A 190 -6.58 -14.81 20.73
C ALA A 190 -5.06 -14.97 20.53
N SER A 191 -4.33 -15.32 21.60
CA SER A 191 -2.95 -15.76 21.45
C SER A 191 -2.93 -17.13 20.78
N PHE A 192 -2.41 -17.20 19.56
CA PHE A 192 -2.04 -18.46 18.94
C PHE A 192 -0.52 -18.54 19.02
N SER A 193 0.00 -19.41 19.88
CA SER A 193 1.41 -19.79 19.79
C SER A 193 1.59 -20.49 18.45
N GLU A 194 2.22 -19.82 17.48
CA GLU A 194 2.81 -20.51 16.33
C GLU A 194 3.84 -21.49 16.91
N SER A 195 3.48 -22.77 17.01
CA SER A 195 4.46 -23.80 17.32
C SER A 195 5.42 -23.84 16.15
N ARG A 196 6.54 -23.11 16.26
CA ARG A 196 7.74 -23.43 15.50
C ARG A 196 8.15 -24.80 15.99
N THR A 197 7.73 -25.84 15.29
CA THR A 197 8.39 -27.13 15.36
C THR A 197 9.85 -26.85 15.06
N SER A 198 10.67 -26.85 16.11
CA SER A 198 12.11 -26.82 15.97
C SER A 198 12.47 -28.02 15.09
N LEU A 199 12.73 -27.76 13.81
CA LEU A 199 13.43 -28.71 12.96
C LEU A 199 14.74 -28.98 13.69
N LYS A 200 14.85 -30.17 14.28
CA LYS A 200 16.09 -30.70 14.83
C LYS A 200 17.06 -30.80 13.66
N ALA A 201 17.87 -29.76 13.45
CA ALA A 201 19.06 -29.86 12.65
C ALA A 201 20.02 -30.76 13.44
N SER A 202 20.09 -32.04 13.05
CA SER A 202 21.10 -32.96 13.51
C SER A 202 22.46 -32.48 12.99
N VAL A 203 23.14 -31.66 13.79
CA VAL A 203 24.57 -31.43 13.61
C VAL A 203 25.27 -32.73 14.03
N LYS A 204 25.81 -33.46 13.05
CA LYS A 204 26.82 -34.50 13.32
C LYS A 204 28.05 -33.77 13.85
N ALA A 205 28.22 -33.76 15.16
CA ALA A 205 29.51 -33.49 15.78
C ALA A 205 30.24 -34.82 15.94
N ASP A 206 31.44 -34.87 15.38
CA ASP A 206 32.38 -35.99 15.47
C ASP A 206 32.93 -36.12 16.90
N ALA A 207 33.38 -37.34 17.21
CA ALA A 207 33.61 -37.91 18.53
C ALA A 207 34.54 -37.13 19.48
N GLY A 208 34.21 -37.17 20.77
CA GLY A 208 35.08 -36.78 21.89
C GLY A 208 34.41 -37.07 23.23
N GLU A 209 35.09 -37.85 24.07
CA GLU A 209 34.61 -38.61 25.24
C GLU A 209 34.03 -37.84 26.45
N GLU A 210 33.19 -38.59 27.17
CA GLU A 210 32.91 -38.60 28.62
C GLU A 210 32.28 -37.39 29.32
N GLY A 211 31.06 -37.60 29.86
CA GLY A 211 30.48 -36.71 30.86
C GLY A 211 29.02 -36.97 31.20
N LYS A 212 28.78 -37.87 32.15
CA LYS A 212 27.58 -38.10 32.99
C LYS A 212 26.39 -37.13 32.85
N GLY A 213 25.22 -37.73 32.58
CA GLY A 213 24.01 -37.64 33.42
C GLY A 213 23.27 -36.30 33.49
N GLY A 214 22.02 -36.28 33.00
CA GLY A 214 21.11 -35.17 33.27
C GLY A 214 19.73 -35.31 32.66
N GLY A 215 18.79 -35.88 33.44
CA GLY A 215 17.36 -35.54 33.47
C GLY A 215 16.55 -35.46 32.18
N GLU A 216 15.73 -36.48 31.93
CA GLU A 216 14.53 -36.34 31.11
C GLU A 216 13.50 -35.50 31.89
N VAL A 217 13.48 -34.19 31.63
CA VAL A 217 12.40 -33.32 32.08
C VAL A 217 11.30 -33.42 31.03
N ALA A 218 10.33 -34.32 31.27
CA ALA A 218 9.03 -34.25 30.62
C ALA A 218 8.31 -32.98 31.12
N GLY A 219 8.64 -31.85 30.49
CA GLY A 219 7.93 -30.60 30.68
C GLY A 219 6.52 -30.75 30.11
N SER A 220 5.56 -31.09 30.96
CA SER A 220 4.16 -30.78 30.70
C SER A 220 4.05 -29.24 30.74
N GLU A 221 4.26 -28.59 29.60
CA GLU A 221 3.79 -27.22 29.42
C GLU A 221 2.27 -27.24 29.47
N VAL A 222 1.74 -26.90 30.64
CA VAL A 222 0.39 -26.35 30.74
C VAL A 222 0.37 -25.12 29.82
N ARG A 223 -0.20 -25.31 28.62
CA ARG A 223 -0.53 -24.24 27.68
C ARG A 223 -1.48 -23.29 28.40
N SER A 224 -0.96 -22.18 28.90
CA SER A 224 -1.82 -21.04 29.24
C SER A 224 -2.26 -20.42 27.92
N GLN A 225 -3.47 -20.76 27.50
CA GLN A 225 -4.17 -20.07 26.42
C GLN A 225 -4.62 -18.70 26.97
N GLY A 226 -3.67 -17.79 27.16
CA GLY A 226 -3.94 -16.45 27.67
C GLY A 226 -4.59 -15.61 26.58
N SER A 227 -5.89 -15.34 26.69
CA SER A 227 -6.52 -14.27 25.90
C SER A 227 -6.25 -12.95 26.63
N SER A 228 -5.67 -11.98 25.92
CA SER A 228 -5.57 -10.61 26.45
C SER A 228 -6.91 -9.92 26.21
N CYS A 229 -7.54 -9.45 27.29
CA CYS A 229 -8.69 -8.57 27.22
C CYS A 229 -8.24 -7.14 27.53
N SER A 230 -8.66 -6.17 26.72
CA SER A 230 -8.41 -4.75 26.96
C SER A 230 -9.67 -3.94 26.74
N MET A 231 -10.01 -3.06 27.67
CA MET A 231 -11.13 -2.14 27.52
C MET A 231 -10.74 -1.03 26.53
N LEU A 232 -11.55 -0.83 25.50
CA LEU A 232 -11.34 0.22 24.49
C LEU A 232 -12.08 1.50 24.84
N PHE A 233 -13.33 1.39 25.29
CA PHE A 233 -14.08 2.50 25.86
C PHE A 233 -15.20 2.04 26.78
N GLU A 234 -15.67 2.97 27.61
CA GLU A 234 -16.85 2.85 28.48
C GLU A 234 -17.59 4.20 28.47
N LYS A 235 -18.93 4.15 28.37
CA LYS A 235 -19.80 5.33 28.28
C LYS A 235 -21.11 5.13 29.02
N GLU A 236 -21.52 6.19 29.71
CA GLU A 236 -22.85 6.35 30.31
C GLU A 236 -23.63 7.45 29.57
N TYR A 237 -24.93 7.25 29.44
CA TYR A 237 -25.86 8.17 28.80
C TYR A 237 -27.13 8.31 29.66
N ALA A 238 -27.95 9.32 29.36
CA ALA A 238 -29.24 9.50 30.03
C ALA A 238 -30.27 8.39 29.69
N GLY A 239 -30.06 7.67 28.59
CA GLY A 239 -31.04 6.73 28.03
C GLY A 239 -32.11 7.41 27.17
N SER A 240 -32.75 6.63 26.30
CA SER A 240 -33.92 7.08 25.52
C SER A 240 -34.82 5.89 25.16
N ASP A 241 -36.13 6.09 25.27
CA ASP A 241 -37.14 5.13 24.81
C ASP A 241 -37.54 5.33 23.34
N ASP A 242 -36.92 6.30 22.65
CA ASP A 242 -37.11 6.56 21.22
C ASP A 242 -35.84 6.17 20.43
N PRO A 243 -35.63 4.87 20.13
CA PRO A 243 -34.46 4.41 19.41
C PRO A 243 -34.52 4.82 17.94
N GLN A 244 -33.46 5.45 17.47
CA GLN A 244 -33.26 5.87 16.09
C GLN A 244 -32.27 4.94 15.38
N ARG A 245 -32.52 4.65 14.10
CA ARG A 245 -31.60 3.83 13.31
C ARG A 245 -30.31 4.63 13.02
N PRO A 246 -29.13 4.17 13.50
CA PRO A 246 -27.88 4.88 13.26
C PRO A 246 -27.39 4.72 11.81
N PRO A 247 -26.74 5.72 11.23
CA PRO A 247 -25.98 5.55 9.99
C PRO A 247 -24.72 4.71 10.25
N LEU A 248 -24.46 3.71 9.41
CA LEU A 248 -23.30 2.82 9.51
C LEU A 248 -22.34 3.00 8.32
N ARG A 249 -21.03 2.99 8.58
CA ARG A 249 -19.95 2.99 7.58
C ARG A 249 -19.07 1.75 7.75
N TRP A 250 -18.40 1.63 8.89
CA TRP A 250 -17.51 0.50 9.21
C TRP A 250 -18.27 -0.80 9.44
N PHE A 251 -19.42 -0.74 10.12
CA PHE A 251 -20.19 -1.92 10.50
C PHE A 251 -21.44 -2.14 9.64
N LYS A 252 -21.50 -1.48 8.48
CA LYS A 252 -22.65 -1.52 7.57
C LYS A 252 -23.09 -2.95 7.20
N HIS A 253 -22.14 -3.86 7.06
CA HIS A 253 -22.39 -5.25 6.68
C HIS A 253 -22.21 -6.23 7.85
N ASP A 254 -21.97 -5.73 9.05
CA ASP A 254 -21.80 -6.58 10.23
C ASP A 254 -23.15 -7.12 10.69
N ARG A 255 -23.30 -8.44 10.70
CA ARG A 255 -24.59 -9.09 11.01
C ARG A 255 -25.02 -8.88 12.45
N GLU A 256 -24.06 -8.84 13.36
CA GLU A 256 -24.31 -8.79 14.79
C GLU A 256 -24.74 -7.36 15.19
N ILE A 257 -24.10 -6.34 14.61
CA ILE A 257 -24.55 -4.94 14.75
C ILE A 257 -25.91 -4.70 14.10
N ASN A 258 -26.14 -5.21 12.88
CA ASN A 258 -27.43 -5.06 12.24
C ASN A 258 -28.54 -5.77 13.04
N SER A 259 -28.28 -6.97 13.58
CA SER A 259 -29.22 -7.66 14.48
C SER A 259 -29.55 -6.85 15.72
N LEU A 260 -28.54 -6.22 16.35
CA LEU A 260 -28.75 -5.30 17.48
C LEU A 260 -29.68 -4.13 17.11
N ILE A 261 -29.49 -3.54 15.93
CA ILE A 261 -30.34 -2.45 15.44
C ILE A 261 -31.77 -2.94 15.19
N GLU A 262 -31.96 -4.08 14.53
CA GLU A 262 -33.31 -4.63 14.28
C GLU A 262 -34.06 -4.95 15.59
N MET A 263 -33.36 -5.43 16.63
CA MET A 263 -33.99 -5.69 17.93
C MET A 263 -34.58 -4.45 18.61
N ARG A 264 -34.06 -3.25 18.30
CA ARG A 264 -34.50 -1.98 18.90
C ARG A 264 -35.36 -1.13 17.95
N CYS A 265 -35.07 -1.16 16.65
CA CYS A 265 -35.71 -0.31 15.64
C CYS A 265 -36.60 -1.08 14.65
N GLY A 266 -36.74 -2.40 14.78
CA GLY A 266 -37.56 -3.21 13.88
C GLY A 266 -39.06 -3.00 14.06
N ASP A 267 -39.85 -3.32 13.02
CA ASP A 267 -41.30 -3.21 13.07
C ASP A 267 -41.89 -4.10 14.17
N GLY A 268 -42.60 -3.48 15.12
CA GLY A 268 -43.16 -4.18 16.29
C GLY A 268 -42.17 -4.37 17.46
N ALA A 269 -40.98 -3.77 17.41
CA ALA A 269 -40.09 -3.71 18.55
C ALA A 269 -40.77 -2.98 19.72
N ASN A 270 -40.80 -3.64 20.88
CA ASN A 270 -41.43 -3.11 22.10
C ASN A 270 -40.41 -2.63 23.14
N ASN A 271 -39.16 -2.38 22.71
CA ASN A 271 -38.06 -1.94 23.56
C ASN A 271 -37.79 -2.82 24.80
N SER A 272 -38.18 -4.10 24.75
CA SER A 272 -38.03 -5.01 25.90
C SER A 272 -36.59 -5.47 26.18
N VAL A 273 -35.66 -5.25 25.24
CA VAL A 273 -34.25 -5.57 25.40
C VAL A 273 -33.62 -4.61 26.40
N LYS A 274 -33.19 -5.13 27.55
CA LYS A 274 -32.52 -4.35 28.61
C LYS A 274 -30.99 -4.38 28.53
N LYS A 275 -30.42 -5.50 28.08
CA LYS A 275 -28.98 -5.69 27.97
C LYS A 275 -28.67 -6.70 26.88
N THR A 276 -27.74 -6.35 26.01
CA THR A 276 -27.23 -7.24 24.96
C THR A 276 -25.71 -7.19 24.91
N LYS A 277 -25.12 -8.34 24.60
CA LYS A 277 -23.68 -8.49 24.34
C LYS A 277 -23.51 -9.00 22.92
N VAL A 278 -22.71 -8.29 22.14
CA VAL A 278 -22.47 -8.54 20.72
C VAL A 278 -20.99 -8.82 20.53
N VAL A 279 -20.65 -9.89 19.80
CA VAL A 279 -19.26 -10.24 19.51
C VAL A 279 -19.01 -9.98 18.04
N ILE A 280 -18.17 -8.98 17.77
CA ILE A 280 -17.84 -8.50 16.44
C ILE A 280 -16.48 -9.07 16.05
N ASP A 281 -16.40 -9.68 14.89
CA ASP A 281 -15.12 -10.08 14.31
C ASP A 281 -14.44 -8.84 13.72
N SER A 282 -13.26 -8.45 14.20
CA SER A 282 -12.62 -7.21 13.72
C SER A 282 -12.29 -7.29 12.23
N SER A 283 -12.15 -8.51 11.68
CA SER A 283 -11.94 -8.74 10.25
C SER A 283 -13.13 -8.33 9.38
N SER A 284 -14.35 -8.26 9.92
CA SER A 284 -15.55 -7.82 9.17
C SER A 284 -15.48 -6.34 8.79
N SER A 285 -14.66 -5.56 9.49
CA SER A 285 -14.46 -4.12 9.31
C SER A 285 -13.03 -3.76 8.88
N ALA A 286 -12.24 -4.73 8.39
CA ALA A 286 -10.85 -4.49 8.02
C ALA A 286 -10.73 -3.50 6.84
N ALA A 287 -9.83 -2.52 6.96
CA ALA A 287 -9.59 -1.50 5.92
C ALA A 287 -8.93 -2.06 4.65
N MET A 288 -8.11 -3.10 4.79
CA MET A 288 -7.36 -3.67 3.68
C MET A 288 -6.99 -5.13 3.93
N THR A 289 -6.57 -5.83 2.86
CA THR A 289 -6.08 -7.21 2.95
C THR A 289 -4.62 -7.25 3.42
N ILE A 290 -4.19 -8.37 4.04
CA ILE A 290 -2.79 -8.61 4.41
C ILE A 290 -1.86 -8.42 3.20
N LYS A 291 -2.27 -8.91 2.02
CA LYS A 291 -1.48 -8.77 0.79
C LYS A 291 -1.27 -7.31 0.43
N ARG A 292 -2.33 -6.50 0.47
CA ARG A 292 -2.24 -5.06 0.17
C ARG A 292 -1.36 -4.33 1.18
N ALA A 293 -1.51 -4.67 2.46
CA ALA A 293 -0.68 -4.14 3.54
C ALA A 293 0.82 -4.43 3.32
N ALA A 294 1.17 -5.65 2.93
CA ALA A 294 2.56 -6.03 2.62
C ALA A 294 3.13 -5.24 1.42
N GLN A 295 2.31 -4.96 0.40
CA GLN A 295 2.73 -4.13 -0.75
C GLN A 295 2.99 -2.67 -0.33
N ILE A 296 2.17 -2.13 0.58
CA ILE A 296 2.36 -0.79 1.15
C ILE A 296 3.66 -0.75 1.96
N ASP A 297 3.87 -1.73 2.85
CA ASP A 297 5.11 -1.83 3.64
C ASP A 297 6.36 -1.88 2.74
N ALA A 298 6.31 -2.63 1.64
CA ALA A 298 7.40 -2.70 0.67
C ALA A 298 7.64 -1.37 -0.07
N ALA A 299 6.57 -0.67 -0.46
CA ALA A 299 6.66 0.65 -1.07
C ALA A 299 7.30 1.67 -0.11
N LEU A 300 6.79 1.77 1.13
CA LEU A 300 7.34 2.67 2.15
C LEU A 300 8.82 2.37 2.46
N LYS A 301 9.19 1.09 2.53
CA LYS A 301 10.58 0.67 2.69
C LYS A 301 11.47 1.13 1.53
N GLY A 302 11.00 1.01 0.29
CA GLY A 302 11.71 1.50 -0.90
C GLY A 302 11.95 3.01 -0.88
N LEU A 303 11.00 3.75 -0.30
CA LEU A 303 11.05 5.21 -0.10
C LEU A 303 11.82 5.63 1.15
N LYS A 304 12.35 4.68 1.94
CA LYS A 304 13.04 4.91 3.22
C LYS A 304 12.15 5.61 4.27
N ILE A 305 10.84 5.54 4.13
CA ILE A 305 9.87 6.07 5.09
C ILE A 305 9.65 5.02 6.17
N LYS A 306 9.92 5.39 7.42
CA LYS A 306 9.83 4.48 8.57
C LYS A 306 8.50 4.69 9.30
N GLY A 307 7.69 3.63 9.36
CA GLY A 307 6.55 3.56 10.27
C GLY A 307 6.96 2.97 11.63
N ALA A 308 6.19 3.29 12.67
CA ALA A 308 6.39 2.69 14.00
C ALA A 308 6.06 1.20 14.01
N VAL A 309 5.04 0.78 13.25
CA VAL A 309 4.58 -0.61 13.11
C VAL A 309 4.23 -0.85 11.64
N SER A 310 4.53 -2.04 11.12
CA SER A 310 4.19 -2.39 9.73
C SER A 310 2.68 -2.59 9.54
N PHE A 311 2.17 -2.23 8.37
CA PHE A 311 0.75 -2.41 8.02
C PHE A 311 0.37 -3.90 8.02
N GLU A 312 1.25 -4.77 7.52
CA GLU A 312 1.01 -6.21 7.47
C GLU A 312 0.81 -6.78 8.89
N SER A 313 1.61 -6.32 9.85
CA SER A 313 1.51 -6.77 11.25
C SER A 313 0.20 -6.32 11.87
N GLN A 314 -0.24 -5.09 11.58
CA GLN A 314 -1.50 -4.55 12.10
C GLN A 314 -2.71 -5.29 11.52
N CYS A 315 -2.73 -5.57 10.20
CA CYS A 315 -3.75 -6.42 9.59
C CYS A 315 -3.82 -7.81 10.24
N LYS A 316 -2.67 -8.43 10.50
CA LYS A 316 -2.61 -9.76 11.15
C LYS A 316 -3.12 -9.72 12.59
N SER A 317 -2.84 -8.65 13.33
CA SER A 317 -3.35 -8.48 14.70
C SER A 317 -4.86 -8.30 14.68
N GLU A 318 -5.38 -7.43 13.81
CA GLU A 318 -6.82 -7.19 13.65
C GLU A 318 -7.59 -8.47 13.28
N LEU A 319 -7.04 -9.33 12.41
CA LEU A 319 -7.63 -10.63 12.07
C LEU A 319 -7.76 -11.60 13.25
N ARG A 320 -6.97 -11.42 14.31
CA ARG A 320 -6.99 -12.25 15.52
C ARG A 320 -7.82 -11.64 16.65
N GLN A 321 -8.32 -10.44 16.43
CA GLN A 321 -9.00 -9.63 17.43
C GLN A 321 -10.52 -9.77 17.28
N LYS A 322 -11.20 -9.98 18.41
CA LYS A 322 -12.66 -9.85 18.50
C LYS A 322 -13.01 -8.67 19.37
N LEU A 323 -14.02 -7.92 18.98
CA LEU A 323 -14.57 -6.86 19.80
C LEU A 323 -15.83 -7.37 20.50
N VAL A 324 -15.92 -7.09 21.78
CA VAL A 324 -17.05 -7.46 22.62
C VAL A 324 -17.76 -6.17 23.00
N PHE A 325 -18.89 -5.93 22.36
CA PHE A 325 -19.69 -4.73 22.56
C PHE A 325 -20.89 -5.05 23.46
N THR A 326 -20.93 -4.46 24.64
CA THR A 326 -22.04 -4.64 25.58
C THR A 326 -22.82 -3.33 25.68
N VAL A 327 -24.13 -3.43 25.52
CA VAL A 327 -25.06 -2.29 25.55
C VAL A 327 -26.17 -2.58 26.54
N VAL A 328 -26.50 -1.59 27.37
CA VAL A 328 -27.60 -1.57 28.33
C VAL A 328 -28.54 -0.44 27.94
N PHE A 329 -29.85 -0.73 27.91
CA PHE A 329 -30.92 0.21 27.58
C PHE A 329 -31.66 0.56 28.86
#